data_AF-A0A3B0BAP4-F1
#
_entry.id   AF-A0A3B0BAP4-F1
#
_cell.length_a   1.000
_cell.length_b   1.000
_cell.length_c   1.000
_cell.angle_alpha   90.00
_cell.angle_beta   90.00
_cell.angle_gamma   90.00
#
_symmetry.space_group_name_H-M   'P 1'
#
loop_
_entity.id
_entity.type
_entity.pdbx_description
1 polymer ?
#
loop_
_entity_poly.entity_id
_entity_poly.type
_entity_poly.pdbx_seq_one_letter_code
_entity_poly.pdbx_strand_id
1 'polypeptide(L)'
;MTGSLTCVSGAEAGTRPLSELALFVRTHRGRGPGLLWPEHAGPDDWDRPPGALAVLLALHLGCPVGELPGLPVEPSAGMSAAPYDLLVLQQAGSSGWRLRPPDRPAAEAAGPELRLRAGEVLYVPAGYAAGVRPGRGARDVRLALGPYADA
;
A
#
# COMPACT_ATOMS: atom_id res chain seq x y z
N MET A 1 -15.01 31.79 -33.17
CA MET A 1 -15.38 30.35 -33.23
C MET A 1 -14.09 29.56 -33.42
N THR A 2 -13.68 28.56 -32.66
CA THR A 2 -14.01 28.01 -31.34
C THR A 2 -12.74 27.20 -31.02
N GLY A 3 -12.11 27.44 -29.88
CA GLY A 3 -10.88 26.75 -29.49
C GLY A 3 -11.12 25.27 -29.26
N SER A 4 -10.33 24.40 -29.90
CA SER A 4 -10.21 22.99 -29.55
C SER A 4 -9.09 22.85 -28.52
N LEU A 5 -9.49 22.74 -27.25
CA LEU A 5 -8.61 22.38 -26.14
C LEU A 5 -8.62 20.85 -25.96
N THR A 6 -7.40 20.31 -25.91
CA THR A 6 -6.94 19.19 -25.07
C THR A 6 -7.54 17.79 -25.29
N CYS A 7 -6.88 17.02 -26.16
CA CYS A 7 -6.64 15.59 -25.91
C CYS A 7 -5.35 15.44 -25.09
N VAL A 8 -5.33 15.95 -23.86
CA VAL A 8 -4.29 15.70 -22.84
C VAL A 8 -5.03 15.31 -21.57
N SER A 9 -5.56 14.09 -21.51
CA SER A 9 -6.32 13.68 -20.31
C SER A 9 -6.18 12.21 -19.92
N GLY A 10 -5.81 11.29 -20.83
CA GLY A 10 -5.68 9.86 -20.49
C GLY A 10 -4.31 9.46 -19.94
N ALA A 11 -3.22 10.00 -20.52
CA ALA A 11 -1.86 9.60 -20.16
C ALA A 11 -1.33 10.32 -18.91
N GLU A 12 -1.70 11.58 -18.68
CA GLU A 12 -1.34 12.32 -17.45
C GLU A 12 -2.16 11.90 -16.23
N ALA A 13 -3.41 11.49 -16.41
CA ALA A 13 -4.23 10.96 -15.31
C ALA A 13 -3.62 9.68 -14.72
N GLY A 14 -2.95 8.86 -15.54
CA GLY A 14 -2.33 7.62 -15.10
C GLY A 14 -1.05 7.77 -14.25
N THR A 15 -0.39 8.94 -14.28
CA THR A 15 0.89 9.21 -13.58
C THR A 15 0.71 9.96 -12.27
N ARG A 16 -0.40 10.71 -12.11
CA ARG A 16 -0.68 11.47 -10.88
C ARG A 16 -0.88 10.58 -9.65
N PRO A 17 -1.66 9.48 -9.70
CA PRO A 17 -1.76 8.55 -8.57
C PRO A 17 -0.41 7.92 -8.18
N LEU A 18 0.44 7.61 -9.17
CA LEU A 18 1.78 7.08 -8.92
C LEU A 18 2.71 8.10 -8.27
N SER A 19 2.64 9.35 -8.70
CA SER A 19 3.42 10.45 -8.11
C SER A 19 2.98 10.72 -6.68
N GLU A 20 1.68 10.69 -6.41
CA GLU A 20 1.10 10.82 -5.07
C GLU A 20 1.55 9.69 -4.15
N LEU A 21 1.49 8.44 -4.60
CA LEU A 21 2.03 7.28 -3.88
C LEU A 21 3.52 7.42 -3.58
N ALA A 22 4.31 7.80 -4.58
CA ALA A 22 5.75 7.92 -4.43
C ALA A 22 6.12 9.02 -3.43
N LEU A 23 5.41 10.16 -3.46
CA LEU A 23 5.57 11.23 -2.49
C LEU A 23 5.20 10.75 -1.08
N PHE A 24 4.03 10.10 -0.94
CA PHE A 24 3.56 9.55 0.32
C PHE A 24 4.58 8.58 0.95
N VAL A 25 5.07 7.62 0.17
CA VAL A 25 6.11 6.69 0.62
C VAL A 25 7.37 7.43 1.07
N ARG A 26 7.86 8.40 0.29
CA ARG A 26 9.05 9.19 0.65
C ARG A 26 8.86 9.97 1.95
N THR A 27 7.66 10.49 2.20
CA THR A 27 7.35 11.24 3.42
C THR A 27 7.38 10.34 4.66
N HIS A 28 6.92 9.10 4.56
CA HIS A 28 6.81 8.19 5.69
C HIS A 28 8.05 7.32 5.92
N ARG A 29 8.87 7.13 4.89
CA ARG A 29 10.10 6.34 4.98
C ARG A 29 11.03 6.88 6.06
N GLY A 30 11.36 6.01 7.02
CA GLY A 30 12.20 6.35 8.17
C GLY A 30 11.52 7.15 9.29
N ARG A 31 10.20 7.40 9.21
CA ARG A 31 9.45 8.12 10.26
C ARG A 31 8.45 7.23 10.99
N GLY A 32 7.64 6.46 10.26
CA GLY A 32 6.57 5.64 10.83
C GLY A 32 5.48 5.29 9.82
N PRO A 33 4.50 4.46 10.22
CA PRO A 33 3.39 4.09 9.35
C PRO A 33 2.56 5.30 8.94
N GLY A 34 1.88 5.18 7.80
CA GLY A 34 1.07 6.23 7.23
C GLY A 34 -0.18 5.68 6.57
N LEU A 35 -1.24 6.49 6.53
CA LEU A 35 -2.45 6.22 5.74
C LEU A 35 -2.59 7.34 4.72
N LEU A 36 -2.79 6.96 3.46
CA LEU A 36 -3.11 7.87 2.37
C LEU A 36 -4.53 7.60 1.90
N TRP A 37 -5.29 8.67 1.75
CA TRP A 37 -6.52 8.70 0.97
C TRP A 37 -6.21 9.42 -0.35
N PRO A 38 -5.99 8.70 -1.46
CA PRO A 38 -5.68 9.34 -2.72
C PRO A 38 -6.86 10.19 -3.19
N GLU A 39 -6.63 11.49 -3.41
CA GLU A 39 -7.68 12.38 -3.89
C GLU A 39 -8.01 12.15 -5.37
N HIS A 40 -7.10 11.50 -6.10
CA HIS A 40 -7.14 11.37 -7.56
C HIS A 40 -7.30 9.92 -8.04
N ALA A 41 -7.54 8.95 -7.14
CA ALA A 41 -7.79 7.58 -7.53
C ALA A 41 -9.30 7.31 -7.60
N GLY A 42 -9.79 7.02 -8.80
CA GLY A 42 -11.06 6.34 -9.01
C GLY A 42 -10.97 4.86 -8.61
N PRO A 43 -12.12 4.17 -8.47
CA PRO A 43 -12.17 2.76 -8.12
C PRO A 43 -11.38 1.85 -9.08
N ASP A 44 -11.20 2.29 -10.33
CA ASP A 44 -10.53 1.53 -11.39
C ASP A 44 -9.03 1.84 -11.52
N ASP A 45 -8.53 2.91 -10.89
CA ASP A 45 -7.12 3.34 -11.04
C ASP A 45 -6.14 2.35 -10.39
N TRP A 46 -6.64 1.55 -9.45
CA TRP A 46 -5.92 0.45 -8.81
C TRP A 46 -6.16 -0.91 -9.46
N ASP A 47 -7.00 -1.01 -10.50
CA ASP A 47 -7.28 -2.26 -11.22
C ASP A 47 -6.21 -2.56 -12.29
N ARG A 48 -4.95 -2.25 -11.95
CA ARG A 48 -3.79 -2.65 -12.74
C ARG A 48 -3.29 -4.01 -12.23
N PRO A 49 -2.69 -4.84 -13.10
CA PRO A 49 -1.94 -5.99 -12.66
C PRO A 49 -0.91 -5.55 -11.59
N PRO A 50 -0.85 -6.19 -10.41
CA PRO A 50 -0.03 -5.66 -9.33
C PRO A 50 1.47 -5.62 -9.68
N GLY A 51 1.97 -6.58 -10.46
CA GLY A 51 3.31 -6.52 -11.04
C GLY A 51 3.59 -5.28 -11.91
N ALA A 52 2.60 -4.79 -12.67
CA ALA A 52 2.76 -3.56 -13.46
C ALA A 52 2.83 -2.32 -12.55
N LEU A 53 2.03 -2.29 -11.48
CA LEU A 53 2.09 -1.25 -10.45
C LEU A 53 3.46 -1.25 -9.74
N ALA A 54 3.98 -2.43 -9.40
CA ALA A 54 5.28 -2.59 -8.77
C ALA A 54 6.40 -1.99 -9.62
N VAL A 55 6.46 -2.33 -10.92
CA VAL A 55 7.45 -1.79 -11.87
C VAL A 55 7.37 -0.26 -11.96
N LEU A 56 6.18 0.30 -12.12
CA LEU A 56 6.01 1.75 -12.26
C LEU A 56 6.39 2.49 -10.97
N LEU A 57 6.04 1.93 -9.81
CA LEU A 57 6.39 2.52 -8.52
C LEU A 57 7.90 2.40 -8.25
N ALA A 58 8.54 1.30 -8.64
CA ALA A 58 10.00 1.14 -8.55
C ALA A 58 10.74 2.23 -9.33
N LEU A 59 10.28 2.53 -10.55
CA LEU A 59 10.82 3.61 -11.38
C LEU A 59 10.66 4.99 -10.69
N HIS A 60 9.51 5.25 -10.07
CA HIS A 60 9.27 6.53 -9.40
C HIS A 60 10.06 6.68 -8.10
N LEU A 61 10.23 5.59 -7.34
CA LEU A 61 10.92 5.59 -6.06
C LEU A 61 12.45 5.51 -6.21
N GLY A 62 12.94 4.92 -7.30
CA GLY A 62 14.36 4.63 -7.49
C GLY A 62 14.86 3.47 -6.62
N CYS A 63 13.97 2.55 -6.21
CA CYS A 63 14.32 1.35 -5.44
C CYS A 63 13.49 0.14 -5.89
N PRO A 64 13.93 -1.09 -5.60
CA PRO A 64 13.16 -2.28 -5.92
C PRO A 64 11.79 -2.26 -5.24
N VAL A 65 10.76 -2.68 -5.99
CA VAL A 65 9.40 -2.88 -5.52
C VAL A 65 8.89 -4.21 -6.08
N GLY A 66 8.40 -5.07 -5.19
CA GLY A 66 7.92 -6.41 -5.52
C GLY A 66 6.48 -6.60 -5.13
N GLU A 67 5.74 -7.34 -5.94
CA GLU A 67 4.42 -7.83 -5.56
C GLU A 67 4.57 -8.93 -4.51
N LEU A 68 3.79 -8.84 -3.44
CA LEU A 68 3.66 -9.92 -2.46
C LEU A 68 2.40 -10.72 -2.79
N PRO A 69 2.44 -12.07 -2.69
CA PRO A 69 1.24 -12.86 -2.83
C PRO A 69 0.23 -12.40 -1.77
N GLY A 70 -1.04 -12.29 -2.16
CA GLY A 70 -2.12 -12.07 -1.21
C GLY A 70 -2.04 -13.17 -0.15
N LEU A 71 -1.74 -12.80 1.10
CA LEU A 71 -1.58 -13.79 2.16
C LEU A 71 -2.86 -14.63 2.24
N PRO A 72 -2.76 -15.97 2.37
CA PRO A 72 -3.92 -16.76 2.72
C PRO A 72 -4.54 -16.18 3.99
N VAL A 73 -5.85 -15.98 3.94
CA VAL A 73 -6.65 -15.47 5.07
C VAL A 73 -6.76 -16.57 6.11
N GLU A 74 -5.67 -16.84 6.81
CA GLU A 74 -5.73 -17.61 8.04
C GLU A 74 -6.12 -16.65 9.17
N PRO A 75 -7.19 -16.96 9.92
CA PRO A 75 -7.58 -16.15 11.06
C PRO A 75 -6.52 -16.26 12.15
N SER A 76 -5.66 -15.24 12.22
CA SER A 76 -4.89 -14.83 13.41
C SER A 76 -4.17 -15.92 14.22
N ALA A 77 -2.85 -15.99 14.04
CA ALA A 77 -1.97 -16.45 15.13
C ALA A 77 -0.69 -15.61 15.32
N GLY A 78 -0.30 -14.77 14.37
CA GLY A 78 0.92 -13.95 14.56
C GLY A 78 0.90 -12.68 13.74
N MET A 79 1.12 -11.55 14.40
CA MET A 79 1.64 -10.37 13.73
C MET A 79 3.09 -10.66 13.37
N SER A 80 3.45 -10.57 12.10
CA SER A 80 4.82 -10.81 11.64
C SER A 80 5.48 -9.49 11.27
N ALA A 81 6.75 -9.34 11.63
CA ALA A 81 7.57 -8.23 11.20
C ALA A 81 8.24 -8.59 9.87
N ALA A 82 8.03 -7.75 8.85
CA ALA A 82 8.69 -7.91 7.57
C ALA A 82 10.05 -7.19 7.56
N PRO A 83 11.08 -7.74 6.88
CA PRO A 83 12.38 -7.08 6.69
C PRO A 83 12.35 -6.01 5.58
N TYR A 84 11.18 -5.70 5.05
CA TYR A 84 10.94 -4.72 3.99
C TYR A 84 9.81 -3.77 4.41
N ASP A 85 9.77 -2.60 3.77
CA ASP A 85 8.62 -1.70 3.89
C ASP A 85 7.44 -2.31 3.14
N LEU A 86 6.24 -2.28 3.73
CA LEU A 86 5.03 -2.81 3.14
C LEU A 86 4.12 -1.65 2.71
N LEU A 87 3.63 -1.72 1.46
CA LEU A 87 2.58 -0.85 0.94
C LEU A 87 1.34 -1.70 0.62
N VAL A 88 0.19 -1.33 1.18
CA VAL A 88 -1.09 -2.02 0.97
C VAL A 88 -2.05 -1.07 0.30
N LEU A 89 -2.59 -1.46 -0.86
CA LEU A 89 -3.60 -0.71 -1.58
C LEU A 89 -4.92 -1.48 -1.50
N GLN A 90 -5.91 -0.94 -0.79
CA GLN A 90 -7.21 -1.61 -0.67
C GLN A 90 -8.03 -1.33 -1.94
N GLN A 91 -8.24 -2.34 -2.77
CA GLN A 91 -8.98 -2.20 -4.03
C GLN A 91 -10.49 -2.23 -3.82
N ALA A 92 -10.99 -3.09 -2.93
CA ALA A 92 -12.41 -3.26 -2.68
C ALA A 92 -12.70 -3.63 -1.23
N GLY A 93 -13.89 -3.32 -0.73
CA GLY A 93 -14.29 -3.65 0.64
C GLY A 93 -13.50 -2.87 1.70
N SER A 94 -13.25 -3.51 2.84
CA SER A 94 -12.42 -2.94 3.91
C SER A 94 -11.70 -4.00 4.71
N SER A 95 -10.50 -3.70 5.21
CA SER A 95 -9.71 -4.58 6.07
C SER A 95 -9.34 -3.88 7.38
N GLY A 96 -9.36 -4.60 8.50
CA GLY A 96 -8.80 -4.13 9.77
C GLY A 96 -7.30 -4.44 9.83
N TRP A 97 -6.49 -3.47 10.24
CA TRP A 97 -5.04 -3.59 10.35
C TRP A 97 -4.59 -3.23 11.74
N ARG A 98 -3.76 -4.07 12.35
CA ARG A 98 -3.08 -3.77 13.61
C ARG A 98 -1.59 -3.71 13.38
N LEU A 99 -0.98 -2.65 13.89
CA LEU A 99 0.45 -2.41 13.78
C LEU A 99 1.07 -2.40 15.17
N ARG A 100 2.26 -2.99 15.28
CA ARG A 100 3.07 -2.95 16.49
C ARG A 100 4.48 -2.48 16.11
N PRO A 101 4.96 -1.38 16.71
CA PRO A 101 6.32 -0.91 16.53
C PRO A 101 7.36 -1.99 16.93
N PRO A 102 8.55 -1.99 16.31
CA PRO A 102 9.60 -2.99 16.59
C PRO A 102 10.11 -2.96 18.03
N ASP A 103 10.09 -1.79 18.67
CA ASP A 103 10.51 -1.55 20.06
C ASP A 103 9.44 -1.98 21.09
N ARG A 104 8.21 -2.27 20.66
CA ARG A 104 7.14 -2.73 21.55
C ARG A 104 7.18 -4.25 21.73
N PRO A 105 7.27 -4.78 22.97
CA PRO A 105 7.25 -6.22 23.25
C PRO A 105 6.03 -6.94 22.67
N ALA A 106 6.19 -8.20 22.27
CA ALA A 106 5.08 -9.00 21.74
C ALA A 106 3.99 -9.32 22.78
N ALA A 107 4.33 -9.30 24.07
CA ALA A 107 3.39 -9.48 25.17
C ALA A 107 2.46 -8.27 25.38
N GLU A 108 2.84 -7.10 24.86
CA GLU A 108 2.00 -5.92 24.90
C GLU A 108 0.97 -5.95 23.77
N ALA A 109 -0.23 -5.45 24.05
CA ALA A 109 -1.28 -5.34 23.06
C ALA A 109 -0.80 -4.53 21.85
N ALA A 110 -1.15 -5.02 20.66
CA ALA A 110 -0.98 -4.26 19.43
C ALA A 110 -1.69 -2.89 19.53
N GLY A 111 -1.26 -1.94 18.70
CA GLY A 111 -1.94 -0.65 18.60
C GLY A 111 -3.43 -0.80 18.20
N PRO A 112 -4.19 0.31 18.24
CA PRO A 112 -5.59 0.29 17.81
C PRO A 112 -5.73 -0.24 16.39
N GLU A 113 -6.87 -0.88 16.12
CA GLU A 113 -7.18 -1.40 14.80
C GLU A 113 -7.50 -0.24 13.84
N LEU A 114 -6.70 -0.11 12.80
CA LEU A 114 -6.90 0.82 11.69
C LEU A 114 -7.80 0.15 10.64
N ARG A 115 -8.88 0.82 10.25
CA ARG A 115 -9.75 0.32 9.18
C ARG A 115 -9.33 0.92 7.84
N LEU A 116 -8.85 0.08 6.94
CA LEU A 116 -8.51 0.44 5.56
C LEU A 116 -9.72 0.21 4.64
N ARG A 117 -10.15 1.23 3.91
CA ARG A 117 -11.30 1.22 2.99
C ARG A 117 -10.85 1.19 1.53
N ALA A 118 -11.73 0.75 0.63
CA ALA A 118 -11.47 0.79 -0.80
C ALA A 118 -10.97 2.17 -1.26
N GLY A 119 -9.89 2.18 -2.03
CA GLY A 119 -9.16 3.37 -2.46
C GLY A 119 -8.06 3.83 -1.50
N GLU A 120 -8.09 3.45 -0.22
CA GLU A 120 -7.07 3.85 0.75
C GLU A 120 -5.79 3.02 0.65
N VAL A 121 -4.68 3.64 1.04
CA VAL A 121 -3.35 3.06 0.99
C VAL A 121 -2.67 3.15 2.35
N LEU A 122 -2.12 2.03 2.82
CA LEU A 122 -1.39 1.93 4.08
C LEU A 122 0.09 1.68 3.80
N TYR A 123 0.97 2.51 4.37
CA TYR A 123 2.40 2.27 4.43
C TYR A 123 2.79 1.79 5.83
N VAL A 124 3.58 0.72 5.88
CA VAL A 124 4.12 0.13 7.10
C VAL A 124 5.64 0.00 6.95
N PRO A 125 6.45 0.65 7.81
CA PRO A 125 7.90 0.52 7.75
C PRO A 125 8.37 -0.89 8.08
N ALA A 126 9.54 -1.27 7.55
CA ALA A 126 10.23 -2.50 7.94
C ALA A 126 10.38 -2.62 9.46
N GLY A 127 10.30 -3.84 9.98
CA GLY A 127 10.40 -4.16 11.40
C GLY A 127 9.10 -3.96 12.20
N TYR A 128 8.09 -3.26 11.67
CA TYR A 128 6.77 -3.25 12.27
C TYR A 128 6.13 -4.62 12.12
N ALA A 129 5.60 -5.15 13.22
CA ALA A 129 4.74 -6.31 13.12
C ALA A 129 3.35 -5.85 12.65
N ALA A 130 2.81 -6.50 11.62
CA ALA A 130 1.50 -6.19 11.07
C ALA A 130 0.58 -7.41 11.13
N GLY A 131 -0.69 -7.18 11.47
CA GLY A 131 -1.75 -8.17 11.40
C GLY A 131 -2.95 -7.62 10.65
N VAL A 132 -3.58 -8.45 9.82
CA VAL A 132 -4.74 -8.08 9.00
C VAL A 132 -5.95 -8.92 9.36
N ARG A 133 -7.12 -8.28 9.39
CA ARG A 133 -8.44 -8.90 9.51
C ARG A 133 -9.25 -8.46 8.28
N PRO A 134 -9.29 -9.25 7.21
CA PRO A 134 -10.05 -8.88 6.01
C PRO A 134 -11.55 -8.86 6.32
N GLY A 135 -12.23 -7.82 5.83
CA GLY A 135 -13.69 -7.76 5.85
C GLY A 135 -14.31 -8.52 4.68
N ARG A 136 -15.65 -8.59 4.66
CA ARG A 136 -16.39 -9.25 3.58
C ARG A 136 -16.12 -8.52 2.25
N GLY A 137 -15.68 -9.28 1.24
CA GLY A 137 -15.36 -8.74 -0.09
C GLY A 137 -14.11 -7.86 -0.13
N ALA A 138 -13.26 -7.92 0.91
CA ALA A 138 -12.00 -7.20 0.92
C ALA A 138 -11.06 -7.75 -0.16
N ARG A 139 -10.53 -6.85 -0.99
CA ARG A 139 -9.43 -7.12 -1.92
C ARG A 139 -8.37 -6.06 -1.72
N ASP A 140 -7.12 -6.49 -1.62
CA ASP A 140 -5.96 -5.60 -1.52
C ASP A 140 -4.84 -6.06 -2.46
N VAL A 141 -3.97 -5.10 -2.81
CA VAL A 141 -2.66 -5.33 -3.43
C VAL A 141 -1.60 -5.01 -2.41
N ARG A 142 -0.57 -5.85 -2.31
CA ARG A 142 0.53 -5.69 -1.35
C ARG A 142 1.85 -5.65 -2.08
N LEU A 143 2.64 -4.63 -1.78
CA LEU A 143 3.95 -4.42 -2.37
C LEU A 143 5.01 -4.34 -1.28
N ALA A 144 6.13 -5.03 -1.48
CA ALA A 144 7.35 -4.86 -0.70
C ALA A 144 8.22 -3.77 -1.34
N LEU A 145 8.73 -2.83 -0.54
CA LEU A 145 9.65 -1.78 -0.97
C LEU A 145 11.03 -2.00 -0.32
N GLY A 146 12.10 -1.89 -1.13
CA GLY A 146 13.47 -2.12 -0.68
C GLY A 146 13.95 -3.53 -1.00
N PRO A 147 15.07 -3.99 -0.41
CA PRO A 147 15.63 -5.31 -0.70
C PRO A 147 14.74 -6.39 -0.06
N TYR A 148 13.72 -6.83 -0.78
CA TYR A 148 13.09 -8.13 -0.52
C TYR A 148 13.92 -9.16 -1.29
N ALA A 149 14.45 -10.16 -0.59
CA ALA A 149 14.98 -11.32 -1.29
C ALA A 149 13.80 -12.01 -1.97
N ASP A 150 13.92 -12.31 -3.27
CA ASP A 150 13.04 -13.27 -3.92
C ASP A 150 13.15 -14.58 -3.13
N ALA A 151 12.13 -14.86 -2.30
CA ALA A 151 12.05 -16.06 -1.48
C ALA A 151 11.58 -17.24 -2.33
#